data_AF-A0A1M2YIE1-F1
#
_entry.id   AF-A0A1M2YIE1-F1
#
_cell.length_a   1.000
_cell.length_b   1.000
_cell.length_c   1.000
_cell.angle_alpha   90.00
_cell.angle_beta   90.00
_cell.angle_gamma   90.00
#
_symmetry.space_group_name_H-M   'P 1'
#
loop_
_entity.id
_entity.type
_entity.pdbx_description
1 polymer ?
#
loop_
_entity_poly.entity_id
_entity_poly.type
_entity_poly.pdbx_seq_one_letter_code
_entity_poly.pdbx_strand_id
1 'polypeptide(L)' 'MTAAEPKERVLKDISMFGDSLKLLSGTKLDGKMSSVVEMAKLYASDAQSYLDKGDILTAFSCISYAHGLMDSILSLVGLK' A
#
# COMPACT_ATOMS: atom_id res chain seq x y z
N MET A 1 -12.35 11.52 20.06
CA MET A 1 -11.62 11.18 18.82
C MET A 1 -11.97 12.22 17.77
N THR A 2 -11.05 13.13 17.46
CA THR A 2 -11.22 14.08 16.36
C THR A 2 -10.90 13.35 15.05
N ALA A 3 -11.55 13.71 13.94
CA ALA A 3 -11.37 13.07 12.63
C ALA A 3 -9.93 13.20 12.05
N ALA A 4 -9.03 13.92 12.72
CA ALA A 4 -7.64 14.11 12.32
C ALA A 4 -6.78 12.85 12.50
N GLU A 5 -6.91 12.14 13.63
CA GLU A 5 -6.07 10.95 13.92
C GLU A 5 -6.24 9.83 12.87
N PRO A 6 -7.46 9.47 12.43
CA PRO A 6 -7.64 8.43 11.42
C PRO A 6 -7.08 8.83 10.04
N LYS A 7 -7.23 10.09 9.64
CA LYS A 7 -6.70 10.59 8.37
C LYS A 7 -5.18 10.60 8.34
N GLU A 8 -4.56 11.11 9.40
CA GLU A 8 -3.09 11.12 9.55
C GLU A 8 -2.51 9.71 9.54
N ARG A 9 -3.22 8.75 10.13
CA ARG A 9 -2.84 7.34 10.07
C ARG A 9 -2.81 6.81 8.64
N VAL A 10 -3.85 7.05 7.84
CA VAL A 10 -3.89 6.60 6.44
C VAL A 10 -2.78 7.25 5.62
N LEU A 11 -2.50 8.55 5.80
CA LEU A 11 -1.38 9.22 5.13
C LEU A 11 -0.04 8.58 5.48
N LYS A 12 0.17 8.25 6.75
CA LYS A 12 1.38 7.55 7.20
C LYS A 12 1.48 6.16 6.55
N ASP A 13 0.39 5.40 6.51
CA ASP A 13 0.38 4.07 5.90
C ASP A 13 0.64 4.13 4.38
N ILE A 14 0.15 5.16 3.68
CA ILE A 14 0.47 5.43 2.26
C ILE A 14 1.96 5.72 2.09
N SER A 15 2.55 6.56 2.96
CA SER A 15 3.99 6.83 2.94
C SER A 15 4.81 5.56 3.16
N MET A 16 4.43 4.73 4.14
CA MET A 16 5.11 3.46 4.43
C MET A 16 5.04 2.48 3.26
N PHE A 17 3.93 2.45 2.52
CA PHE A 17 3.81 1.64 1.31
C PHE A 17 4.83 2.06 0.24
N GLY A 18 5.05 3.38 0.09
CA GLY A 18 6.09 3.92 -0.77
C GLY A 18 7.51 3.45 -0.40
N ASP A 19 7.78 3.26 0.89
CA ASP A 19 9.05 2.71 1.35
C ASP A 19 9.19 1.21 1.05
N SER A 20 8.12 0.43 1.20
CA SER A 20 8.10 -0.98 0.80
C SER A 20 8.39 -1.17 -0.70
N LEU A 21 7.89 -0.27 -1.56
CA LEU A 21 8.22 -0.30 -2.99
C LEU A 21 9.71 -0.08 -3.27
N LYS A 22 10.40 0.74 -2.47
CA LYS A 22 11.85 0.96 -2.62
C LYS A 22 12.64 -0.30 -2.29
N LEU A 23 12.17 -1.13 -1.35
CA LEU A 23 12.81 -2.41 -1.03
C LEU A 23 12.83 -3.36 -2.23
N LEU A 24 11.82 -3.30 -3.10
CA LEU A 24 11.77 -4.09 -4.33
C LEU A 24 12.60 -3.51 -5.48
N SER A 25 13.18 -2.31 -5.32
CA SER A 25 13.98 -1.71 -6.39
C SER A 25 15.23 -2.57 -6.65
N GLY A 26 15.32 -3.12 -7.87
CA GLY A 26 16.39 -4.01 -8.28
C GLY A 26 16.14 -5.51 -8.04
N THR A 27 15.02 -5.89 -7.43
CA THR A 27 14.60 -7.30 -7.32
C THR A 27 13.96 -7.76 -8.62
N LYS A 28 14.39 -8.91 -9.14
CA LYS A 28 13.76 -9.51 -10.31
C LYS A 28 12.47 -10.24 -9.89
N LEU A 29 11.34 -9.68 -10.29
CA LEU A 29 10.02 -10.30 -10.09
C LEU A 29 9.61 -11.08 -11.33
N ASP A 30 8.93 -12.20 -11.14
CA ASP A 30 8.25 -12.88 -12.25
C ASP A 30 7.00 -12.10 -12.70
N GLY A 31 6.36 -12.55 -13.78
CA GLY A 31 5.18 -11.86 -14.31
C GLY A 31 3.98 -11.84 -13.36
N LYS A 32 3.81 -12.88 -12.52
CA LYS A 32 2.71 -12.96 -11.55
C LYS A 32 2.97 -12.02 -10.38
N MET A 33 4.19 -12.05 -9.82
CA MET A 33 4.61 -11.14 -8.75
C MET A 33 4.55 -9.69 -9.20
N SER A 34 5.00 -9.40 -10.42
CA SER A 34 4.92 -8.05 -11.00
C SER A 34 3.46 -7.57 -11.09
N SER A 35 2.55 -8.43 -11.54
CA SER A 35 1.11 -8.11 -11.61
C SER A 35 0.51 -7.82 -10.23
N VAL A 36 0.92 -8.57 -9.20
CA VAL A 36 0.49 -8.35 -7.82
C VAL A 36 1.03 -7.02 -7.27
N VAL A 37 2.28 -6.66 -7.58
CA VAL A 37 2.87 -5.37 -7.21
C VAL A 37 2.14 -4.21 -7.89
N GLU A 38 1.79 -4.33 -9.17
CA GLU A 38 0.98 -3.32 -9.86
C GLU A 38 -0.42 -3.20 -9.24
N MET A 39 -1.05 -4.32 -8.88
CA MET A 39 -2.33 -4.30 -8.17
C MET A 39 -2.20 -3.59 -6.81
N ALA A 40 -1.14 -3.84 -6.04
CA ALA A 40 -0.89 -3.16 -4.78
C ALA A 40 -0.74 -1.63 -4.97
N LYS A 41 -0.05 -1.19 -6.04
CA LYS A 41 0.07 0.24 -6.38
C LYS A 41 -1.28 0.87 -6.72
N LEU A 42 -2.14 0.16 -7.44
CA LEU A 42 -3.51 0.63 -7.75
C LEU A 42 -4.31 0.84 -6.45
N TYR A 43 -4.27 -0.11 -5.53
CA TYR A 43 -4.95 0.03 -4.24
C TYR A 43 -4.37 1.16 -3.36
N ALA A 44 -3.07 1.41 -3.40
CA ALA A 44 -2.48 2.56 -2.72
C ALA A 44 -2.92 3.90 -3.34
N SER A 45 -3.05 3.95 -4.67
CA SER A 45 -3.60 5.11 -5.39
C SER A 45 -5.09 5.34 -5.07
N ASP A 46 -5.88 4.25 -4.97
CA ASP A 46 -7.27 4.32 -4.55
C ASP A 46 -7.38 4.83 -3.11
N ALA A 47 -6.50 4.37 -2.21
CA ALA A 47 -6.47 4.85 -0.84
C ALA A 47 -6.31 6.37 -0.77
N GLN A 48 -5.38 6.95 -1.53
CA GLN A 48 -5.22 8.41 -1.61
C GLN A 48 -6.49 9.07 -2.16
N SER A 49 -7.07 8.51 -3.23
CA SER A 49 -8.27 9.05 -3.88
C SER A 49 -9.50 9.06 -2.96
N TYR A 50 -9.70 8.03 -2.14
CA TYR A 50 -10.77 7.97 -1.15
C TYR A 50 -10.50 8.90 0.05
N LEU A 51 -9.24 9.02 0.46
CA LEU A 51 -8.84 9.91 1.54
C LEU A 51 -9.09 11.38 1.19
N ASP A 52 -8.80 11.77 -0.05
CA ASP A 52 -9.03 13.13 -0.57
C ASP A 52 -10.53 13.47 -0.60
N LYS A 53 -11.39 12.47 -0.81
CA LYS A 53 -12.86 12.58 -0.75
C LYS A 53 -13.42 12.56 0.67
N GLY A 54 -12.56 12.35 1.69
CA GLY A 54 -12.96 12.23 3.09
C GLY A 54 -13.51 10.85 3.48
N ASP A 55 -13.48 9.86 2.59
CA ASP A 55 -13.87 8.49 2.89
C ASP A 55 -12.70 7.72 3.51
N ILE A 56 -12.50 7.96 4.82
CA ILE A 56 -11.36 7.42 5.56
C ILE A 56 -11.43 5.90 5.70
N LEU A 57 -12.64 5.32 5.84
CA LEU A 57 -12.79 3.88 6.04
C LEU A 57 -12.42 3.09 4.78
N THR A 58 -12.89 3.56 3.62
CA THR A 58 -12.52 2.96 2.33
C THR A 58 -11.04 3.16 2.06
N ALA A 59 -10.50 4.37 2.33
CA ALA A 59 -9.07 4.64 2.18
C ALA A 59 -8.20 3.71 3.05
N PHE A 60 -8.58 3.51 4.32
CA PHE A 60 -7.90 2.60 5.23
C PHE A 60 -7.94 1.15 4.74
N SER A 61 -9.08 0.71 4.23
CA SER A 61 -9.24 -0.63 3.66
C SER A 61 -8.36 -0.84 2.42
N CYS A 62 -8.33 0.14 1.52
CA CYS A 62 -7.48 0.11 0.33
C CYS A 62 -5.99 0.02 0.67
N ILE A 63 -5.49 0.87 1.57
CA ILE A 63 -4.05 0.86 1.92
C ILE A 63 -3.66 -0.39 2.70
N SER A 64 -4.55 -0.92 3.54
CA SER A 64 -4.32 -2.18 4.25
C SER A 64 -4.20 -3.36 3.29
N TYR A 65 -5.06 -3.40 2.25
CA TYR A 65 -4.97 -4.43 1.22
C TYR A 65 -3.68 -4.31 0.39
N ALA A 66 -3.28 -3.10 0.02
CA ALA A 66 -2.01 -2.85 -0.66
C ALA A 66 -0.81 -3.36 0.15
N HIS A 67 -0.79 -3.11 1.47
CA HIS A 67 0.25 -3.65 2.36
C HIS A 67 0.23 -5.17 2.44
N GLY A 68 -0.93 -5.81 2.54
CA GLY A 68 -1.02 -7.27 2.58
C GLY A 68 -0.47 -7.95 1.31
N LEU A 69 -0.76 -7.37 0.13
CA LEU A 69 -0.19 -7.81 -1.13
C LEU A 69 1.34 -7.62 -1.15
N MET A 70 1.81 -6.43 -0.75
CA MET A 70 3.22 -6.10 -0.75
C MET A 70 4.03 -6.97 0.20
N ASP A 71 3.55 -7.17 1.42
CA ASP A 71 4.17 -8.03 2.43
C ASP A 71 4.31 -9.47 1.94
N SER A 72 3.29 -9.97 1.24
CA SER A 72 3.33 -11.30 0.63
C SER A 72 4.44 -11.40 -0.42
N ILE A 73 4.61 -10.37 -1.27
CA ILE A 73 5.69 -10.32 -2.26
C ILE A 73 7.06 -10.22 -1.58
N LEU A 74 7.22 -9.33 -0.60
CA LEU A 74 8.47 -9.15 0.14
C LEU A 74 8.93 -10.46 0.81
N SER A 75 7.98 -11.20 1.41
CA SER A 75 8.27 -12.50 2.01
C SER A 75 8.72 -13.53 0.96
N LEU A 76 8.05 -13.61 -0.19
CA LEU A 76 8.41 -14.55 -1.26
C LEU A 76 9.79 -14.28 -1.87
N VAL A 77 10.25 -13.02 -1.87
CA VAL A 77 11.57 -12.63 -2.39
C VAL A 77 12.65 -12.51 -1.31
N GLY A 78 12.32 -12.84 -0.05
CA GLY A 78 13.28 -12.90 1.06
C GLY A 78 13.73 -11.54 1.59
N LEU A 79 12.90 -10.51 1.47
CA LEU A 79 13.17 -9.16 1.98
C LEU A 79 12.42 -8.84 3.30
N LYS A 80 11.63 -9.79 3.81
CA LYS A 80 10.90 -9.71 5.07
C LYS A 80 10.82 -11.08 5.74
#